data_AF-A0A968TVC5-F1
#
_entry.id   AF-A0A968TVC5-F1
#
_cell.length_a   1.000
_cell.length_b   1.000
_cell.length_c   1.000
_cell.angle_alpha   90.00
_cell.angle_beta   90.00
_cell.angle_gamma   90.00
#
_symmetry.space_group_name_H-M   'P 1'
#
loop_
_entity.id
_entity.type
_entity.pdbx_description
1 polymer ?
#
loop_
_entity_poly.entity_id
_entity_poly.type
_entity_poly.pdbx_seq_one_letter_code
_entity_poly.pdbx_strand_id
1 'polypeptide(L)'
;LRVKPKKVSLRLVLNRRMKNVRDLAVRKEWRRMGVEMTNAAYYILGQLSEQGGANQELSRLLEHTAPSLRNELSEPIRKVLAQCEALSFAPESMIGEMTEKAKLDKQIQEFEKVLGRAIELAEI
;
A
#
# COMPACT_ATOMS: atom_id res chain seq x y z
N LEU A 1 21.21 13.56 7.58
CA LEU A 1 21.57 12.19 7.13
C LEU A 1 20.27 11.40 6.97
N ARG A 2 19.81 11.15 5.72
CA ARG A 2 18.69 10.23 5.46
C ARG A 2 19.27 8.80 5.53
N VAL A 3 19.02 8.08 6.62
CA VAL A 3 19.45 6.70 6.78
C VAL A 3 18.59 5.80 5.89
N LYS A 4 19.19 4.98 5.03
CA LYS A 4 18.45 3.99 4.24
C LYS A 4 17.71 3.04 5.18
N PRO A 5 16.38 2.91 5.09
CA PRO A 5 15.65 1.97 5.94
C PRO A 5 15.98 0.54 5.50
N LYS A 6 16.50 -0.28 6.42
CA LYS A 6 16.79 -1.69 6.15
C LYS A 6 15.51 -2.43 5.77
N LYS A 7 15.57 -3.44 4.88
CA LYS A 7 14.41 -4.30 4.54
C LYS A 7 13.60 -4.77 5.75
N VAL A 8 14.30 -5.19 6.81
CA VAL A 8 13.71 -5.62 8.09
C VAL A 8 12.85 -4.52 8.72
N SER A 9 13.31 -3.27 8.66
CA SER A 9 12.56 -2.12 9.20
C SER A 9 11.28 -1.82 8.40
N LEU A 10 11.33 -1.91 7.07
CA LEU A 10 10.14 -1.69 6.24
C LEU A 10 9.11 -2.81 6.39
N ARG A 11 9.56 -4.07 6.53
CA ARG A 11 8.66 -5.19 6.82
C ARG A 11 7.98 -5.03 8.18
N LEU A 12 8.72 -4.57 9.20
CA LEU A 12 8.15 -4.26 10.52
C LEU A 12 7.09 -3.15 10.44
N VAL A 13 7.37 -2.09 9.67
CA VAL A 13 6.42 -0.99 9.44
C VAL A 13 5.18 -1.50 8.73
N LEU A 14 5.33 -2.27 7.64
CA LEU A 14 4.20 -2.87 6.92
C LEU A 14 3.35 -3.72 7.87
N ASN A 15 3.94 -4.64 8.63
CA ASN A 15 3.22 -5.49 9.58
C ASN A 15 2.43 -4.69 10.62
N ARG A 16 3.01 -3.59 11.14
CA ARG A 16 2.33 -2.70 12.10
C ARG A 16 1.15 -2.00 11.45
N ARG A 17 1.31 -1.50 10.22
CA ARG A 17 0.22 -0.88 9.44
C ARG A 17 -0.88 -1.90 9.15
N MET A 18 -0.53 -3.13 8.77
CA MET A 18 -1.51 -4.19 8.50
C MET A 18 -2.32 -4.58 9.73
N LYS A 19 -1.74 -4.52 10.93
CA LYS A 19 -2.51 -4.70 12.16
C LYS A 19 -3.60 -3.63 12.29
N ASN A 20 -3.26 -2.36 12.10
CA ASN A 20 -4.20 -1.26 12.13
C ASN A 20 -5.30 -1.38 11.05
N VAL A 21 -4.90 -1.74 9.82
CA VAL A 21 -5.83 -1.99 8.70
C VAL A 21 -6.86 -3.08 9.06
N ARG A 22 -6.41 -4.20 9.62
CA ARG A 22 -7.31 -5.29 10.06
C ARG A 22 -8.23 -4.84 11.19
N ASP A 23 -7.73 -4.06 12.15
CA ASP A 23 -8.56 -3.51 13.23
C ASP A 23 -9.65 -2.57 12.69
N LEU A 24 -9.34 -1.73 11.70
CA LEU A 24 -10.30 -0.86 11.03
C LEU A 24 -11.35 -1.65 10.24
N ALA A 25 -10.94 -2.73 9.56
CA ALA A 25 -11.85 -3.63 8.85
C ALA A 25 -12.87 -4.28 9.79
N VAL A 26 -12.42 -4.76 10.96
CA VAL A 26 -13.30 -5.35 11.98
C VAL A 26 -14.31 -4.33 12.51
N ARG A 27 -13.88 -3.08 12.70
CA ARG A 27 -14.74 -1.96 13.11
C ARG A 27 -15.67 -1.45 12.00
N LYS A 28 -15.58 -2.01 10.80
CA LYS A 28 -16.30 -1.56 9.60
C LYS A 28 -15.99 -0.09 9.27
N GLU A 29 -14.78 0.38 9.58
CA GLU A 29 -14.31 1.73 9.25
C GLU A 29 -13.59 1.72 7.89
N TRP A 30 -14.28 1.25 6.84
CA TRP A 30 -13.66 0.97 5.53
C TRP A 30 -13.02 2.19 4.86
N ARG A 31 -13.61 3.39 5.01
CA ARG A 31 -13.01 4.63 4.50
C ARG A 31 -11.65 4.89 5.13
N ARG A 32 -11.55 4.76 6.45
CA ARG A 32 -10.29 4.93 7.19
C ARG A 32 -9.31 3.81 6.88
N MET A 33 -9.81 2.60 6.65
CA MET A 33 -8.99 1.48 6.17
C MET A 33 -8.33 1.82 4.83
N GLY A 34 -9.10 2.31 3.86
CA GLY A 34 -8.58 2.75 2.56
C GLY A 34 -7.50 3.81 2.72
N VAL A 35 -7.75 4.84 3.53
CA VAL A 35 -6.79 5.93 3.77
C VAL A 35 -5.49 5.39 4.38
N GLU A 36 -5.58 4.51 5.38
CA GLU A 36 -4.41 3.91 6.02
C GLU A 36 -3.61 3.04 5.04
N MET A 37 -4.28 2.27 4.18
CA MET A 37 -3.63 1.45 3.14
C MET A 37 -2.94 2.33 2.09
N THR A 38 -3.61 3.37 1.58
CA THR A 38 -3.01 4.33 0.64
C THR A 38 -1.77 4.99 1.25
N ASN A 39 -1.86 5.48 2.49
CA ASN A 39 -0.74 6.08 3.20
C ASN A 39 0.42 5.10 3.42
N ALA A 40 0.12 3.84 3.76
CA ALA A 40 1.14 2.80 3.93
C ALA A 40 1.88 2.51 2.61
N ALA A 41 1.16 2.43 1.50
CA ALA A 41 1.74 2.25 0.17
C ALA A 41 2.66 3.42 -0.21
N TYR A 42 2.17 4.66 -0.13
CA TYR A 42 2.99 5.84 -0.42
C TYR A 42 4.20 5.95 0.51
N TYR A 43 4.06 5.63 1.80
CA TYR A 43 5.18 5.60 2.72
C TYR A 43 6.24 4.59 2.28
N ILE A 44 5.86 3.32 2.05
CA ILE A 44 6.79 2.25 1.69
C ILE A 44 7.46 2.58 0.35
N LEU A 45 6.69 2.90 -0.70
CA LEU A 45 7.23 3.25 -2.01
C LEU A 45 8.12 4.49 -1.96
N GLY A 46 7.78 5.46 -1.11
CA GLY A 46 8.61 6.63 -0.81
C GLY A 46 9.96 6.30 -0.17
N GLN A 47 10.00 5.27 0.67
CA GLN A 47 11.24 4.76 1.24
C GLN A 47 12.05 3.98 0.19
N LEU A 48 11.39 3.15 -0.61
CA LEU A 48 12.03 2.33 -1.65
C LEU A 48 12.61 3.18 -2.80
N SER A 49 12.01 4.34 -3.07
CA SER A 49 12.45 5.28 -4.11
C SER A 49 13.40 6.37 -3.60
N GLU A 50 13.66 6.42 -2.28
CA GLU A 50 14.44 7.47 -1.59
C GLU A 50 13.88 8.92 -1.74
N GLN A 51 12.70 9.08 -2.34
CA GLN A 51 12.10 10.39 -2.59
C GLN A 51 11.31 10.94 -1.39
N GLY A 52 10.85 10.07 -0.48
CA GLY A 52 9.85 10.44 0.53
C GLY A 52 8.47 10.58 -0.12
N GLY A 53 7.55 9.66 0.20
CA GLY A 53 6.42 9.36 -0.70
C GLY A 53 5.13 10.14 -0.51
N ALA A 54 5.03 11.01 0.50
CA ALA A 54 3.76 11.68 0.81
C ALA A 54 3.33 12.75 -0.22
N ASN A 55 4.26 13.28 -1.03
CA ASN A 55 4.02 14.37 -1.99
C ASN A 55 4.39 14.01 -3.44
N GLN A 56 4.62 12.72 -3.75
CA GLN A 56 5.07 12.29 -5.06
C GLN A 56 4.01 11.45 -5.76
N GLU A 57 3.84 11.68 -7.06
CA GLU A 57 3.00 10.84 -7.90
C GLU A 57 3.53 9.40 -7.93
N LEU A 58 2.61 8.43 -7.96
CA LEU A 58 2.95 7.01 -7.98
C LEU A 58 3.91 6.64 -9.13
N SER A 59 3.70 7.21 -10.32
CA SER A 59 4.58 7.04 -11.48
C SER A 59 6.03 7.40 -11.16
N ARG A 60 6.26 8.58 -10.56
CA ARG A 60 7.59 9.05 -10.16
C ARG A 60 8.20 8.15 -9.10
N LEU A 61 7.42 7.70 -8.12
CA LEU A 61 7.91 6.76 -7.12
C LEU A 61 8.42 5.47 -7.76
N LEU A 62 7.64 4.88 -8.67
CA LEU A 62 8.03 3.66 -9.39
C LEU A 62 9.24 3.87 -10.30
N GLU A 63 9.36 5.02 -10.96
CA GLU A 63 10.51 5.39 -11.80
C GLU A 63 11.84 5.45 -11.03
N HIS A 64 11.78 5.67 -9.72
CA HIS A 64 12.96 5.70 -8.85
C HIS A 64 13.17 4.39 -8.06
N THR A 65 12.34 3.37 -8.28
CA THR A 65 12.57 2.02 -7.73
C THR A 65 13.45 1.15 -8.62
N ALA A 66 13.99 0.06 -8.06
CA ALA A 66 14.77 -0.94 -8.78
C ALA A 66 14.01 -1.50 -10.01
N PRO A 67 14.69 -1.81 -11.13
CA PRO A 67 14.05 -2.33 -12.33
C PRO A 67 13.26 -3.63 -12.11
N SER A 68 13.75 -4.52 -11.24
CA SER A 68 13.08 -5.77 -10.87
C SER A 68 11.69 -5.52 -10.27
N LEU A 69 11.60 -4.60 -9.31
CA LEU A 69 10.35 -4.17 -8.70
C LEU A 69 9.43 -3.54 -9.73
N ARG A 70 9.95 -2.62 -10.54
CA ARG A 70 9.15 -1.89 -11.53
C ARG A 70 8.53 -2.85 -12.56
N ASN A 71 9.32 -3.77 -13.09
CA ASN A 71 8.86 -4.70 -14.13
C ASN A 71 7.82 -5.69 -13.58
N GLU A 72 8.00 -6.15 -12.34
CA GLU A 72 7.10 -7.16 -11.74
C GLU A 72 5.84 -6.53 -11.12
N LEU A 73 5.98 -5.36 -10.47
CA LEU A 73 4.97 -4.86 -9.54
C LEU A 73 4.34 -3.51 -9.90
N SER A 74 4.77 -2.82 -10.96
CA SER A 74 4.16 -1.52 -11.31
C SER A 74 2.64 -1.62 -11.48
N GLU A 75 2.18 -2.61 -12.24
CA GLU A 75 0.75 -2.80 -12.51
C GLU A 75 -0.01 -3.33 -11.27
N PRO A 76 0.48 -4.35 -10.55
CA PRO A 76 -0.09 -4.74 -9.26
C PRO A 76 -0.23 -3.58 -8.26
N ILE A 77 0.81 -2.76 -8.11
CA ILE A 77 0.81 -1.61 -7.19
C ILE A 77 -0.26 -0.59 -7.61
N ARG A 78 -0.33 -0.25 -8.90
CA ARG A 78 -1.35 0.67 -9.43
C ARG A 78 -2.76 0.18 -9.14
N LYS A 79 -3.03 -1.10 -9.40
CA LYS A 79 -4.34 -1.72 -9.17
C LYS A 79 -4.73 -1.67 -7.70
N VAL A 80 -3.84 -2.06 -6.80
CA VAL A 80 -4.14 -2.08 -5.37
C VAL A 80 -4.33 -0.67 -4.83
N LEU A 81 -3.51 0.31 -5.24
CA LEU A 81 -3.67 1.70 -4.84
C LEU A 81 -5.00 2.29 -5.30
N ALA A 82 -5.38 2.06 -6.56
CA ALA A 82 -6.67 2.51 -7.08
C ALA A 82 -7.84 1.93 -6.27
N GLN A 83 -7.76 0.66 -5.85
CA GLN A 83 -8.76 0.05 -4.98
C GLN A 83 -8.81 0.68 -3.57
N CYS A 84 -7.65 1.05 -3.00
CA CYS A 84 -7.58 1.71 -1.71
C CYS A 84 -8.14 3.14 -1.77
N GLU A 85 -7.81 3.89 -2.82
CA GLU A 85 -8.35 5.23 -3.08
C GLU A 85 -9.86 5.19 -3.32
N ALA A 86 -10.34 4.23 -4.12
CA ALA A 86 -11.78 4.01 -4.30
C ALA A 86 -12.47 3.75 -2.96
N LEU A 87 -11.91 2.88 -2.12
CA LEU A 87 -12.51 2.62 -0.80
C LEU A 87 -12.50 3.83 0.14
N SER A 88 -11.52 4.72 -0.01
CA SER A 88 -11.36 5.93 0.80
C SER A 88 -12.35 7.02 0.40
N PHE A 89 -12.49 7.25 -0.90
CA PHE A 89 -13.08 8.48 -1.45
C PHE A 89 -14.34 8.25 -2.28
N ALA A 90 -14.65 7.01 -2.68
CA ALA A 90 -15.84 6.76 -3.49
C ALA A 90 -17.14 7.14 -2.73
N PRO A 91 -18.16 7.62 -3.45
CA PRO A 91 -19.50 7.79 -2.90
C PRO A 91 -20.06 6.46 -2.38
N GLU A 92 -20.89 6.49 -1.34
CA GLU A 92 -21.44 5.26 -0.74
C GLU A 92 -22.27 4.45 -1.73
N SER A 93 -22.94 5.13 -2.66
CA SER A 93 -23.68 4.51 -3.77
C SER A 93 -22.81 3.66 -4.71
N MET A 94 -21.50 3.88 -4.73
CA MET A 94 -20.53 3.14 -5.55
C MET A 94 -19.71 2.12 -4.76
N ILE A 95 -19.70 2.23 -3.44
CA ILE A 95 -18.93 1.35 -2.55
C ILE A 95 -19.55 -0.05 -2.49
N GLY A 96 -20.89 -0.16 -2.56
CA GLY A 96 -21.63 -1.42 -2.73
C GLY A 96 -21.02 -2.62 -2.01
N GLU A 97 -20.76 -3.68 -2.77
CA GLU A 97 -20.19 -4.94 -2.28
C GLU A 97 -18.70 -4.85 -1.86
N MET A 98 -17.99 -3.74 -2.13
CA MET A 98 -16.57 -3.61 -1.74
C MET A 98 -16.37 -3.63 -0.22
N THR A 99 -17.42 -3.36 0.54
CA THR A 99 -17.41 -3.41 2.02
C THR A 99 -17.74 -4.78 2.58
N GLU A 100 -18.04 -5.76 1.74
CA GLU A 100 -18.22 -7.13 2.18
C GLU A 100 -16.93 -7.64 2.81
N LYS A 101 -17.05 -8.25 3.99
CA LYS A 101 -15.91 -8.77 4.75
C LYS A 101 -14.97 -9.62 3.89
N ALA A 102 -15.53 -10.53 3.08
CA ALA A 102 -14.73 -11.41 2.22
C ALA A 102 -13.93 -10.65 1.16
N LYS A 103 -14.47 -9.53 0.63
CA LYS A 103 -13.76 -8.69 -0.34
C LYS A 103 -12.71 -7.81 0.33
N LEU A 104 -13.03 -7.25 1.50
CA LEU A 104 -12.07 -6.50 2.31
C LEU A 104 -10.89 -7.38 2.71
N ASP A 105 -11.13 -8.60 3.19
CA ASP A 105 -10.08 -9.54 3.59
C ASP A 105 -9.18 -9.89 2.40
N LYS A 106 -9.75 -10.14 1.21
CA LYS A 106 -8.98 -10.37 -0.03
C LYS A 106 -8.16 -9.14 -0.42
N GLN A 107 -8.71 -7.94 -0.31
CA GLN A 107 -8.01 -6.70 -0.63
C GLN A 107 -6.83 -6.46 0.33
N ILE A 108 -7.02 -6.71 1.63
CA ILE A 108 -5.96 -6.63 2.65
C ILE A 108 -4.84 -7.62 2.33
N GLN A 109 -5.17 -8.86 1.99
CA GLN A 109 -4.19 -9.89 1.64
C GLN A 109 -3.40 -9.53 0.38
N GLU A 110 -4.08 -9.08 -0.67
CA GLU A 110 -3.42 -8.68 -1.91
C GLU A 110 -2.50 -7.47 -1.69
N PHE A 111 -2.95 -6.49 -0.90
CA PHE A 111 -2.13 -5.33 -0.54
C PHE A 111 -0.85 -5.73 0.21
N GLU A 112 -0.98 -6.57 1.24
CA GLU A 112 0.15 -7.06 2.02
C GLU A 112 1.13 -7.86 1.15
N LYS A 113 0.60 -8.69 0.26
CA LYS A 113 1.40 -9.47 -0.68
C LYS A 113 2.17 -8.58 -1.65
N VAL A 114 1.52 -7.62 -2.29
CA VAL A 114 2.15 -6.73 -3.28
C VAL A 114 3.22 -5.86 -2.64
N LEU A 115 2.94 -5.19 -1.51
CA LEU A 115 3.95 -4.37 -0.85
C LEU A 115 5.02 -5.19 -0.15
N GLY A 116 4.67 -6.37 0.37
CA GLY A 116 5.64 -7.31 0.91
C GLY A 116 6.65 -7.74 -0.14
N ARG A 117 6.17 -8.07 -1.35
CA ARG A 117 7.01 -8.41 -2.51
C ARG A 117 7.85 -7.22 -2.98
N ALA A 118 7.29 -6.02 -2.96
CA ALA A 118 8.04 -4.79 -3.29
C ALA A 118 9.24 -4.59 -2.36
N ILE A 119 9.08 -4.81 -1.05
CA ILE A 119 10.18 -4.72 -0.07
C ILE A 119 11.24 -5.80 -0.32
N GLU A 120 10.83 -7.00 -0.74
CA GLU A 120 11.76 -8.11 -1.03
C GLU A 120 12.61 -7.82 -2.27
N LEU A 121 11.97 -7.35 -3.34
CA LEU A 121 12.59 -7.02 -4.63
C LEU A 121 13.44 -5.76 -4.59
N ALA A 122 13.15 -4.82 -3.70
CA ALA A 122 13.99 -3.67 -3.51
C ALA A 122 15.38 -4.13 -3.04
N GLU A 123 16.42 -3.91 -3.83
CA GLU A 123 17.81 -4.16 -3.46
C GLU A 123 18.28 -3.06 -2.49
N ILE A 124 17.80 -3.12 -1.24
CA ILE A 124 18.20 -2.23 -0.14
C ILE A 124 19.37 -2.82 0.65
#